data_AF-A0A1I2HE72-F1
#
_entry.id   AF-A0A1I2HE72-F1
#
_cell.length_a   1.000
_cell.length_b   1.000
_cell.length_c   1.000
_cell.angle_alpha   90.00
_cell.angle_beta   90.00
_cell.angle_gamma   90.00
#
_symmetry.space_group_name_H-M   'P 1'
#
loop_
_entity.id
_entity.type
_entity.pdbx_description
1 polymer ?
#
loop_
_entity_poly.entity_id
_entity_poly.type
_entity_poly.pdbx_seq_one_letter_code
_entity_poly.pdbx_strand_id
1 'polypeptide(L)'
;MDAATLLDEKDRRAAGEAGIAVFADRLILEAQPPVDDETLDAVAARCAGPLPEALVALWRVSFGGRIDYQLDGQISFTELFWPESDGYHDLWGWIDHEADSGVVRFLPFGGFEYLDRLYVDTAEGLENGRVVYWQQGLPRGWELTEGDRADGLAVDVRALFGQLALEDDPWADGDADAGTDLRDAVDDLAEEQPRVAGKLRELVRRAVLGWRAALAAGTLAGEPRLRRLALDRAASAGDLGLLERLATAGCDLAEPVRGGLTPIDIALVNGRLEAAEGLLGRGVPVVNTLRTGSHAVTAELARSLLGRGALVTADAVGGAIDNDDPEVLRLLATRLPSPGERAEAQVLVPRLRMLAAQATHAADRSGDRRMRDRATVLRELADMITAGAGS
;
A
#
# COMPACT_ATOMS: atom_id res chain seq x y z
N MET A 1 12.74 -24.68 15.94
CA MET A 1 13.51 -23.45 16.21
C MET A 1 14.90 -23.87 16.63
N ASP A 2 15.92 -23.52 15.85
CA ASP A 2 17.31 -23.87 16.18
C ASP A 2 17.82 -22.91 17.27
N ALA A 3 18.35 -23.46 18.36
CA ALA A 3 18.83 -22.70 19.52
C ALA A 3 19.91 -21.66 19.14
N ALA A 4 20.60 -21.87 18.02
CA ALA A 4 21.62 -20.98 17.48
C ALA A 4 21.08 -19.61 17.01
N THR A 5 19.77 -19.48 16.77
CA THR A 5 19.14 -18.27 16.19
C THR A 5 18.39 -17.41 17.21
N LEU A 6 18.33 -17.80 18.48
CA LEU A 6 17.73 -17.01 19.55
C LEU A 6 18.69 -15.90 20.00
N LEU A 7 18.16 -14.69 20.20
CA LEU A 7 18.89 -13.55 20.76
C LEU A 7 18.97 -13.68 22.28
N ASP A 8 20.19 -13.76 22.80
CA ASP A 8 20.44 -13.66 24.24
C ASP A 8 20.55 -12.18 24.69
N GLU A 9 20.72 -11.93 25.99
CA GLU A 9 20.81 -10.57 26.54
C GLU A 9 22.02 -9.79 25.98
N LYS A 10 23.13 -10.48 25.71
CA LYS A 10 24.33 -9.85 25.14
C LYS A 10 24.09 -9.47 23.68
N ASP A 11 23.43 -10.33 22.91
CA ASP A 11 23.04 -10.01 21.53
C ASP A 11 22.12 -8.79 21.49
N ARG A 12 21.14 -8.71 22.40
CA ARG A 12 20.21 -7.55 22.49
C ARG A 12 20.93 -6.26 22.88
N ARG A 13 21.91 -6.33 23.78
CA ARG A 13 22.72 -5.17 24.16
C ARG A 13 23.54 -4.66 22.96
N ALA A 14 24.21 -5.56 22.25
CA ALA A 14 25.01 -5.20 21.07
C ALA A 14 24.15 -4.59 19.95
N ALA A 15 22.94 -5.14 19.71
CA ALA A 15 21.98 -4.55 18.78
C ALA A 15 21.52 -3.16 19.24
N GLY A 16 21.23 -2.99 20.54
CA GLY A 16 20.82 -1.70 21.11
C GLY A 16 21.89 -0.62 21.03
N GLU A 17 23.17 -0.97 21.15
CA GLU A 17 24.30 -0.04 20.92
C GLU A 17 24.34 0.50 19.48
N ALA A 18 23.79 -0.25 18.51
CA ALA A 18 23.61 0.18 17.13
C ALA A 18 22.21 0.77 16.84
N GLY A 19 21.43 1.10 17.88
CA GLY A 19 20.09 1.67 17.71
C GLY A 19 19.02 0.68 17.25
N ILE A 20 19.23 -0.62 17.43
CA ILE A 20 18.26 -1.66 17.04
C ILE A 20 17.70 -2.33 18.30
N ALA A 21 16.39 -2.22 18.50
CA ALA A 21 15.66 -2.97 19.51
C ALA A 21 14.84 -4.11 18.87
N VAL A 22 14.48 -5.12 19.67
CA VAL A 22 13.65 -6.24 19.21
C VAL A 22 12.46 -6.45 20.13
N PHE A 23 11.27 -6.22 19.60
CA PHE A 23 9.98 -6.41 20.28
C PHE A 23 9.08 -7.34 19.46
N ALA A 24 8.55 -8.38 20.10
CA ALA A 24 7.65 -9.36 19.47
C ALA A 24 8.16 -9.88 18.10
N ASP A 25 9.44 -10.26 18.05
CA ASP A 25 10.13 -10.76 16.86
C ASP A 25 10.16 -9.79 15.67
N ARG A 26 10.04 -8.48 15.93
CA ARG A 26 10.27 -7.41 14.96
C ARG A 26 11.35 -6.47 15.47
N LEU A 27 12.09 -5.93 14.52
CA LEU A 27 13.11 -4.93 14.78
C LEU A 27 12.45 -3.54 14.88
N ILE A 28 12.97 -2.72 15.77
CA ILE A 28 12.67 -1.29 15.85
C ILE A 28 14.01 -0.60 15.60
N LEU A 29 14.06 0.23 14.58
CA LEU A 29 15.25 1.01 14.21
C LEU A 29 15.24 2.34 14.95
N GLU A 30 16.40 3.00 15.02
CA GLU A 30 16.56 4.26 15.76
C GLU A 30 15.94 4.18 17.17
N ALA A 31 16.14 3.02 17.80
CA ALA A 31 15.51 2.69 19.06
C ALA A 31 15.89 3.71 20.14
N GLN A 32 14.88 4.25 20.81
CA GLN A 32 15.04 5.25 21.86
C GLN A 32 15.24 4.57 23.22
N PRO A 33 15.88 5.25 24.18
CA PRO A 33 16.04 4.73 25.53
C PRO A 33 14.71 4.26 26.14
N PRO A 34 14.71 3.22 26.99
CA PRO A 34 13.52 2.77 27.69
C PRO A 34 12.86 3.90 28.48
N VAL A 35 11.53 3.95 28.47
CA VAL A 35 10.75 4.92 29.26
C VAL A 35 11.03 4.74 30.75
N ASP A 36 11.10 5.86 31.49
CA ASP A 36 11.20 5.87 32.95
C ASP A 36 9.81 5.85 33.63
N ASP A 37 9.81 5.62 34.94
CA ASP A 37 8.58 5.45 35.73
C ASP A 37 7.82 6.79 35.85
N GLU A 38 8.54 7.91 35.93
CA GLU A 38 7.96 9.26 36.03
C GLU A 38 7.17 9.63 34.77
N THR A 39 7.73 9.34 33.59
CA THR A 39 7.08 9.57 32.30
C THR A 39 5.86 8.66 32.13
N LEU A 40 5.96 7.39 32.53
CA LEU A 40 4.80 6.47 32.51
C LEU A 40 3.67 6.97 33.40
N ASP A 41 3.97 7.42 34.62
CA ASP A 41 2.98 7.97 35.53
C ASP A 41 2.34 9.25 34.96
N ALA A 42 3.15 10.09 34.30
CA ALA A 42 2.67 11.31 33.63
C ALA A 42 1.71 11.00 32.47
N VAL A 43 2.03 10.01 31.62
CA VAL A 43 1.12 9.57 30.54
C VAL A 43 -0.13 8.91 31.12
N ALA A 44 0.02 8.02 32.11
CA ALA A 44 -1.09 7.34 32.77
C ALA A 44 -2.10 8.33 33.37
N ALA A 45 -1.62 9.43 33.97
CA ALA A 45 -2.47 10.49 34.51
C ALA A 45 -3.32 11.21 33.44
N ARG A 46 -2.95 11.12 32.16
CA ARG A 46 -3.72 11.66 31.03
C ARG A 46 -4.72 10.64 30.45
N CYS A 47 -4.63 9.36 30.83
CA CYS A 47 -5.42 8.28 30.21
C CYS A 47 -6.76 8.05 30.93
N ALA A 48 -7.72 7.45 30.23
CA ALA A 48 -9.05 7.14 30.79
C ALA A 48 -9.03 5.97 31.81
N GLY A 49 -7.96 5.19 31.83
CA GLY A 49 -7.71 4.06 32.73
C GLY A 49 -6.21 3.72 32.75
N PRO A 50 -5.82 2.55 33.28
CA PRO A 50 -4.41 2.19 33.41
C PRO A 50 -3.74 2.01 32.04
N LEU A 51 -2.44 2.30 31.97
CA LEU A 51 -1.65 2.02 30.79
C LEU A 51 -1.62 0.52 30.50
N PRO A 52 -1.91 0.08 29.26
CA PRO A 52 -1.92 -1.33 28.92
C PRO A 52 -0.54 -1.97 29.04
N GLU A 53 -0.48 -3.19 29.59
CA GLU A 53 0.78 -3.91 29.85
C GLU A 53 1.65 -4.07 28.60
N ALA A 54 1.03 -4.42 27.46
CA ALA A 54 1.74 -4.61 26.20
C ALA A 54 2.37 -3.30 25.68
N LEU A 55 1.73 -2.15 25.90
CA LEU A 55 2.26 -0.84 25.54
C LEU A 55 3.43 -0.45 26.44
N VAL A 56 3.28 -0.65 27.75
CA VAL A 56 4.38 -0.41 28.71
C VAL A 56 5.57 -1.30 28.36
N ALA A 57 5.35 -2.57 28.04
CA ALA A 57 6.43 -3.48 27.66
C ALA A 57 7.13 -3.05 26.35
N LEU A 58 6.41 -2.51 25.38
CA LEU A 58 7.01 -1.91 24.18
C LEU A 58 7.90 -0.73 24.58
N TRP A 59 7.39 0.22 25.35
CA TRP A 59 8.13 1.41 25.75
C TRP A 59 9.32 1.14 26.66
N ARG A 60 9.32 0.02 27.41
CA ARG A 60 10.50 -0.45 28.15
C ARG A 60 11.55 -1.14 27.26
N VAL A 61 11.18 -1.54 26.04
CA VAL A 61 12.13 -2.04 25.04
C VAL A 61 12.66 -0.88 24.21
N SER A 62 11.78 0.01 23.74
CA SER A 62 12.11 1.22 23.00
C SER A 62 10.98 2.22 23.15
N PHE A 63 11.25 3.40 23.73
CA PHE A 63 10.26 4.47 23.85
C PHE A 63 10.31 5.40 22.63
N GLY A 64 10.02 4.83 21.46
CA GLY A 64 10.17 5.51 20.16
C GLY A 64 10.91 4.64 19.14
N GLY A 65 11.20 5.23 17.99
CA GLY A 65 11.92 4.57 16.90
C GLY A 65 11.10 4.36 15.63
N ARG A 66 11.76 3.86 14.60
CA ARG A 66 11.25 3.67 13.24
C ARG A 66 10.88 2.21 12.98
N ILE A 67 9.83 2.04 12.17
CA ILE A 67 9.28 0.75 11.74
C ILE A 67 9.36 0.68 10.23
N ASP A 68 10.06 -0.34 9.72
CA ASP A 68 10.23 -0.56 8.28
C ASP A 68 9.66 -1.95 7.90
N TYR A 69 8.38 -2.14 8.24
CA TYR A 69 7.59 -3.32 7.92
C TYR A 69 6.22 -2.89 7.37
N GLN A 70 5.54 -3.82 6.70
CA GLN A 70 4.19 -3.63 6.19
C GLN A 70 3.15 -4.26 7.13
N LEU A 71 2.06 -3.53 7.37
CA LEU A 71 0.84 -4.06 7.97
C LEU A 71 -0.13 -4.51 6.86
N ASP A 72 -1.03 -5.44 7.14
CA ASP A 72 -2.07 -5.79 6.15
C ASP A 72 -3.04 -4.62 5.97
N GLY A 73 -3.38 -4.29 4.73
CA GLY A 73 -4.23 -3.15 4.40
C GLY A 73 -3.44 -1.91 3.95
N GLN A 74 -4.08 -0.74 4.03
CA GLN A 74 -3.53 0.54 3.55
C GLN A 74 -3.05 1.46 4.69
N ILE A 75 -2.66 0.89 5.83
CA ILE A 75 -2.23 1.66 7.01
C ILE A 75 -0.70 1.74 7.00
N SER A 76 -0.19 2.96 6.99
CA SER A 76 1.24 3.24 7.12
C SER A 76 1.60 3.33 8.61
N PHE A 77 2.48 2.44 9.06
CA PHE A 77 2.99 2.46 10.43
C PHE A 77 4.52 2.46 10.36
N THR A 78 5.08 3.66 10.41
CA THR A 78 6.52 3.89 10.15
C THR A 78 7.26 4.43 11.37
N GLU A 79 6.54 4.92 12.38
CA GLU A 79 7.13 5.46 13.59
C GLU A 79 6.29 5.10 14.82
N LEU A 80 6.99 4.84 15.91
CA LEU A 80 6.43 4.95 17.25
C LEU A 80 6.49 6.42 17.65
N PHE A 81 5.50 6.96 18.36
CA PHE A 81 5.57 8.34 18.83
C PHE A 81 6.37 8.42 20.14
N TRP A 82 7.30 9.38 20.22
CA TRP A 82 8.06 9.66 21.43
C TRP A 82 8.18 11.17 21.66
N PRO A 83 8.55 11.64 22.86
CA PRO A 83 8.78 13.07 23.10
C PRO A 83 9.89 13.62 22.20
N GLU A 84 9.69 14.80 21.63
CA GLU A 84 10.65 15.44 20.70
C GLU A 84 10.89 14.68 19.38
N SER A 85 10.05 13.70 19.02
CA SER A 85 10.09 13.11 17.67
C SER A 85 9.86 14.18 16.61
N ASP A 86 10.56 14.08 15.49
CA ASP A 86 10.55 15.07 14.40
C ASP A 86 9.34 14.97 13.44
N GLY A 87 8.39 14.08 13.75
CA GLY A 87 7.10 13.95 13.06
C GLY A 87 6.18 15.16 13.25
N TYR A 88 4.94 15.04 12.74
CA TYR A 88 3.97 16.15 12.76
C TYR A 88 3.64 16.65 14.18
N HIS A 89 3.42 15.71 15.09
CA HIS A 89 3.39 15.94 16.52
C HIS A 89 4.23 14.86 17.20
N ASP A 90 4.90 15.24 18.28
CA ASP A 90 5.50 14.28 19.20
C ASP A 90 4.40 13.62 20.06
N LEU A 91 4.79 12.68 20.94
CA LEU A 91 3.82 11.96 21.78
C LEU A 91 2.92 12.92 22.58
N TRP A 92 3.50 13.98 23.16
CA TRP A 92 2.76 14.94 23.97
C TRP A 92 1.84 15.82 23.14
N GLY A 93 2.30 16.28 21.97
CA GLY A 93 1.49 17.02 21.02
C GLY A 93 0.28 16.21 20.56
N TRP A 94 0.44 14.90 20.31
CA TRP A 94 -0.68 14.02 20.00
C TRP A 94 -1.62 13.81 21.19
N ILE A 95 -1.10 13.59 22.40
CA ILE A 95 -1.94 13.48 23.60
C ILE A 95 -2.76 14.76 23.81
N ASP A 96 -2.14 15.94 23.69
CA ASP A 96 -2.81 17.23 23.86
C ASP A 96 -3.84 17.48 22.76
N HIS A 97 -3.54 17.08 21.52
CA HIS A 97 -4.48 17.13 20.39
C HIS A 97 -5.73 16.28 20.63
N GLU A 98 -5.58 15.06 21.16
CA GLU A 98 -6.69 14.13 21.38
C GLU A 98 -7.46 14.38 22.70
N ALA A 99 -6.84 15.05 23.67
CA ALA A 99 -7.43 15.25 24.98
C ALA A 99 -8.64 16.19 24.97
N ASP A 100 -8.72 17.18 24.06
CA ASP A 100 -9.73 18.26 24.02
C ASP A 100 -10.27 18.66 25.42
N SER A 101 -9.33 18.90 26.36
CA SER A 101 -9.50 19.24 27.80
C SER A 101 -9.87 18.12 28.81
N GLY A 102 -9.94 16.86 28.40
CA GLY A 102 -10.24 15.69 29.24
C GLY A 102 -9.17 14.59 29.24
N VAL A 103 -9.56 13.40 29.70
CA VAL A 103 -8.71 12.19 29.65
C VAL A 103 -8.78 11.53 28.28
N VAL A 104 -7.64 11.03 27.81
CA VAL A 104 -7.49 10.35 26.53
C VAL A 104 -7.88 8.88 26.68
N ARG A 105 -8.98 8.47 26.04
CA ARG A 105 -9.34 7.04 25.96
C ARG A 105 -8.46 6.31 24.96
N PHE A 106 -8.33 6.84 23.76
CA PHE A 106 -7.52 6.25 22.69
C PHE A 106 -6.18 6.97 22.68
N LEU A 107 -5.17 6.33 23.28
CA LEU A 107 -3.84 6.90 23.42
C LEU A 107 -3.05 6.68 22.12
N PRO A 108 -2.68 7.73 21.38
CA PRO A 108 -1.82 7.60 20.20
C PRO A 108 -0.44 7.11 20.60
N PHE A 109 0.12 6.18 19.83
CA PHE A 109 1.46 5.62 20.13
C PHE A 109 2.32 5.37 18.89
N GLY A 110 1.79 5.51 17.69
CA GLY A 110 2.54 5.39 16.44
C GLY A 110 1.68 5.61 15.20
N GLY A 111 2.31 5.66 14.04
CA GLY A 111 1.63 5.89 12.77
C GLY A 111 2.55 6.39 11.66
N PHE A 112 2.00 7.28 10.83
CA PHE A 112 2.71 8.02 9.80
C PHE A 112 2.08 9.41 9.62
N GLU A 113 2.85 10.44 9.95
CA GLU A 113 2.44 11.85 9.88
C GLU A 113 1.05 12.09 10.49
N TYR A 114 0.20 12.89 9.83
CA TYR A 114 -1.16 13.19 10.25
C TYR A 114 -2.21 12.25 9.64
N LEU A 115 -1.83 11.40 8.67
CA LEU A 115 -2.75 10.64 7.82
C LEU A 115 -3.17 9.30 8.44
N ASP A 116 -2.22 8.55 8.97
CA ASP A 116 -2.45 7.23 9.58
C ASP A 116 -2.01 7.26 11.05
N ARG A 117 -2.94 7.00 11.97
CA ARG A 117 -2.65 6.99 13.41
C ARG A 117 -3.14 5.72 14.07
N LEU A 118 -2.27 5.13 14.88
CA LEU A 118 -2.54 3.96 15.71
C LEU A 118 -2.71 4.38 17.15
N TYR A 119 -3.74 3.82 17.77
CA TYR A 119 -4.11 4.11 19.14
C TYR A 119 -4.23 2.82 19.94
N VAL A 120 -3.99 2.93 21.24
CA VAL A 120 -4.34 1.89 22.20
C VAL A 120 -5.52 2.38 23.03
N ASP A 121 -6.55 1.54 23.19
CA ASP A 121 -7.66 1.83 24.11
C ASP A 121 -7.17 1.68 25.56
N THR A 122 -7.28 2.75 26.34
CA THR A 122 -6.87 2.83 27.74
C THR A 122 -8.05 2.76 28.71
N ALA A 123 -9.27 2.55 28.21
CA ALA A 123 -10.44 2.42 29.07
C ALA A 123 -10.29 1.31 30.11
N GLU A 124 -11.03 1.44 31.22
CA GLU A 124 -11.13 0.37 32.20
C GLU A 124 -11.87 -0.85 31.62
N GLY A 125 -11.39 -2.05 31.94
CA GLY A 125 -12.07 -3.30 31.60
C GLY A 125 -11.49 -4.04 30.39
N LEU A 126 -12.33 -4.81 29.70
CA LEU A 126 -11.90 -5.79 28.70
C LEU A 126 -11.33 -5.18 27.40
N GLU A 127 -11.61 -3.91 27.13
CA GLU A 127 -11.08 -3.22 25.94
C GLU A 127 -9.67 -2.67 26.17
N ASN A 128 -9.17 -2.64 27.42
CA ASN A 128 -7.85 -2.10 27.74
C ASN A 128 -6.75 -2.84 26.97
N GLY A 129 -5.96 -2.08 26.21
CA GLY A 129 -4.87 -2.61 25.40
C GLY A 129 -5.21 -2.86 23.94
N ARG A 130 -6.49 -2.86 23.55
CA ARG A 130 -6.89 -3.08 22.16
C ARG A 130 -6.32 -2.00 21.26
N VAL A 131 -5.73 -2.40 20.13
CA VAL A 131 -5.21 -1.47 19.13
C VAL A 131 -6.33 -1.13 18.16
N VAL A 132 -6.56 0.16 17.94
CA VAL A 132 -7.47 0.68 16.92
C VAL A 132 -6.70 1.60 15.99
N TYR A 133 -7.20 1.74 14.76
CA TYR A 133 -6.64 2.68 13.81
C TYR A 133 -7.65 3.76 13.47
N TRP A 134 -7.15 4.89 12.99
CA TRP A 134 -7.96 5.95 12.45
C TRP A 134 -7.29 6.53 11.21
N GLN A 135 -8.09 6.78 10.17
CA GLN A 135 -7.67 7.48 8.96
C GLN A 135 -8.48 8.79 8.87
N GLN A 136 -7.80 9.93 8.79
CA GLN A 136 -8.49 11.22 8.61
C GLN A 136 -8.82 11.46 7.15
N GLY A 137 -10.09 11.77 6.87
CA GLY A 137 -10.53 12.42 5.65
C GLY A 137 -10.11 13.91 5.59
N LEU A 138 -9.58 14.27 4.42
CA LEU A 138 -9.15 15.56 3.86
C LEU A 138 -9.89 16.86 4.30
N PRO A 139 -9.34 18.06 3.98
CA PRO A 139 -9.93 19.36 4.33
C PRO A 139 -11.39 19.55 3.88
N ARG A 140 -12.10 20.51 4.52
CA ARG A 140 -13.51 20.84 4.24
C ARG A 140 -13.78 20.99 2.74
N GLY A 141 -14.64 20.11 2.20
CA GLY A 141 -15.02 20.02 0.78
C GLY A 141 -14.86 18.63 0.18
N TRP A 142 -14.15 17.73 0.87
CA TRP A 142 -14.02 16.31 0.54
C TRP A 142 -14.61 15.50 1.71
N GLU A 143 -15.93 15.52 1.82
CA GLU A 143 -16.66 14.78 2.84
C GLU A 143 -16.58 13.28 2.52
N LEU A 144 -15.70 12.57 3.24
CA LEU A 144 -15.82 11.12 3.37
C LEU A 144 -16.90 10.84 4.41
N THR A 145 -17.78 9.93 4.04
CA THR A 145 -19.05 9.61 4.69
C THR A 145 -18.77 9.01 6.07
N GLU A 146 -19.54 9.42 7.09
CA GLU A 146 -19.61 9.04 8.52
C GLU A 146 -19.31 7.56 8.97
N GLY A 147 -18.29 6.88 8.43
CA GLY A 147 -17.97 5.47 8.70
C GLY A 147 -16.53 5.18 9.13
N ASP A 148 -15.63 6.16 9.17
CA ASP A 148 -14.17 5.95 9.35
C ASP A 148 -13.73 5.79 10.82
N ARG A 149 -14.47 4.99 11.58
CA ARG A 149 -14.02 4.35 12.84
C ARG A 149 -14.16 2.85 12.65
N ALA A 150 -13.11 2.22 12.14
CA ALA A 150 -13.14 0.80 11.83
C ALA A 150 -12.52 -0.01 12.97
N ASP A 151 -13.20 -1.10 13.28
CA ASP A 151 -12.84 -2.26 14.10
C ASP A 151 -11.40 -2.37 14.64
N GLY A 152 -11.25 -2.85 15.88
CA GLY A 152 -9.93 -3.07 16.46
C GLY A 152 -9.02 -3.95 15.61
N LEU A 153 -7.88 -3.37 15.28
CA LEU A 153 -6.82 -3.88 14.41
C LEU A 153 -6.06 -5.06 15.03
N ALA A 154 -5.85 -4.99 16.34
CA ALA A 154 -5.24 -6.06 17.10
C ALA A 154 -5.78 -6.08 18.54
N VAL A 155 -5.74 -7.26 19.16
CA VAL A 155 -6.16 -7.43 20.55
C VAL A 155 -5.23 -6.71 21.53
N ASP A 156 -3.94 -6.56 21.16
CA ASP A 156 -2.98 -5.72 21.87
C ASP A 156 -1.80 -5.30 20.97
N VAL A 157 -0.87 -4.51 21.53
CA VAL A 157 0.34 -4.04 20.83
C VAL A 157 1.27 -5.20 20.42
N ARG A 158 1.33 -6.30 21.18
CA ARG A 158 2.16 -7.46 20.80
C ARG A 158 1.57 -8.17 19.58
N ALA A 159 0.25 -8.35 19.57
CA ALA A 159 -0.47 -8.94 18.45
C ALA A 159 -0.35 -8.06 17.19
N LEU A 160 -0.38 -6.73 17.33
CA LEU A 160 -0.10 -5.81 16.23
C LEU A 160 1.30 -6.05 15.64
N PHE A 161 2.33 -6.06 16.48
CA PHE A 161 3.70 -6.32 16.01
C PHE A 161 3.85 -7.70 15.37
N GLY A 162 3.13 -8.71 15.85
CA GLY A 162 3.06 -10.03 15.23
C GLY A 162 2.46 -10.02 13.81
N GLN A 163 1.64 -9.02 13.47
CA GLN A 163 1.07 -8.84 12.13
C GLN A 163 2.01 -8.09 11.17
N LEU A 164 3.03 -7.38 11.66
CA LEU A 164 4.01 -6.73 10.78
C LEU A 164 4.74 -7.78 9.95
N ALA A 165 4.94 -7.54 8.67
CA ALA A 165 5.58 -8.49 7.78
C ALA A 165 6.29 -7.77 6.63
N LEU A 166 7.09 -8.53 5.88
CA LEU A 166 7.70 -8.08 4.63
C LEU A 166 7.14 -8.92 3.49
N GLU A 167 6.85 -8.32 2.36
CA GLU A 167 6.43 -9.07 1.17
C GLU A 167 7.61 -9.78 0.48
N ASP A 168 8.78 -9.15 0.50
CA ASP A 168 10.01 -9.62 -0.16
C ASP A 168 11.17 -9.75 0.84
N ASP A 169 12.19 -10.55 0.49
CA ASP A 169 13.42 -10.63 1.29
C ASP A 169 14.31 -9.42 0.94
N PRO A 170 14.59 -8.51 1.91
CA PRO A 170 15.37 -7.30 1.64
C PRO A 170 16.77 -7.56 1.08
N TRP A 171 17.33 -8.75 1.30
CA TRP A 171 18.65 -9.12 0.78
C TRP A 171 18.62 -9.92 -0.52
N ALA A 172 17.44 -10.31 -1.01
CA ALA A 172 17.29 -11.00 -2.29
C ALA A 172 16.84 -10.05 -3.40
N ASP A 173 15.96 -9.11 -3.07
CA ASP A 173 15.28 -8.26 -4.03
C ASP A 173 15.71 -6.79 -3.88
N GLY A 174 16.24 -6.20 -4.95
CA GLY A 174 16.82 -4.85 -4.93
C GLY A 174 15.81 -3.69 -4.93
N ASP A 175 14.54 -3.97 -5.21
CA ASP A 175 13.45 -3.00 -5.34
C ASP A 175 12.32 -3.27 -4.32
N ALA A 176 12.65 -3.68 -3.10
CA ALA A 176 11.66 -3.98 -2.06
C ALA A 176 10.98 -2.69 -1.55
N ASP A 177 9.64 -2.69 -1.48
CA ASP A 177 8.84 -1.56 -0.97
C ASP A 177 9.09 -1.26 0.53
N ALA A 178 9.55 -2.25 1.29
CA ALA A 178 9.85 -2.17 2.71
C ALA A 178 11.03 -3.07 3.08
N GLY A 179 11.66 -2.79 4.21
CA GLY A 179 12.79 -3.55 4.74
C GLY A 179 14.16 -3.08 4.26
N THR A 180 14.23 -1.98 3.50
CA THR A 180 15.48 -1.39 3.05
C THR A 180 16.28 -0.82 4.23
N ASP A 181 15.63 -0.11 5.14
CA ASP A 181 16.29 0.44 6.33
C ASP A 181 16.67 -0.68 7.30
N LEU A 182 15.84 -1.73 7.40
CA LEU A 182 16.19 -2.95 8.17
C LEU A 182 17.46 -3.60 7.62
N ARG A 183 17.57 -3.72 6.30
CA ARG A 183 18.72 -4.31 5.62
C ARG A 183 19.97 -3.51 5.94
N ASP A 184 19.91 -2.21 5.70
CA ASP A 184 21.05 -1.31 5.83
C ASP A 184 21.55 -1.27 7.29
N ALA A 185 20.64 -1.14 8.26
CA ALA A 185 21.00 -1.16 9.68
C ALA A 185 21.63 -2.50 10.14
N VAL A 186 21.16 -3.62 9.61
CA VAL A 186 21.72 -4.95 9.94
C VAL A 186 23.06 -5.19 9.22
N ASP A 187 23.23 -4.71 7.99
CA ASP A 187 24.48 -4.83 7.25
C ASP A 187 25.57 -3.93 7.87
N ASP A 188 25.21 -2.72 8.33
CA ASP A 188 26.11 -1.85 9.10
C ASP A 188 26.55 -2.51 10.41
N LEU A 189 25.61 -3.09 11.17
CA LEU A 189 25.93 -3.84 12.38
C LEU A 189 26.85 -5.05 12.09
N ALA A 190 26.78 -5.63 10.89
CA ALA A 190 27.57 -6.80 10.54
C ALA A 190 29.08 -6.50 10.45
N GLU A 191 29.47 -5.24 10.25
CA GLU A 191 30.88 -4.83 10.22
C GLU A 191 31.56 -5.06 11.58
N GLU A 192 30.84 -4.82 12.68
CA GLU A 192 31.37 -4.92 14.04
C GLU A 192 30.89 -6.19 14.78
N GLN A 193 29.64 -6.59 14.56
CA GLN A 193 28.96 -7.66 15.27
C GLN A 193 28.33 -8.69 14.30
N PRO A 194 29.12 -9.37 13.45
CA PRO A 194 28.61 -10.25 12.39
C PRO A 194 27.75 -11.41 12.91
N ARG A 195 28.01 -11.89 14.13
CA ARG A 195 27.18 -12.93 14.78
C ARG A 195 25.79 -12.40 15.12
N VAL A 196 25.70 -11.17 15.64
CA VAL A 196 24.41 -10.57 16.05
C VAL A 196 23.63 -10.19 14.81
N ALA A 197 24.26 -9.52 13.85
CA ALA A 197 23.68 -9.21 12.56
C ALA A 197 23.12 -10.45 11.84
N GLY A 198 23.85 -11.57 11.85
CA GLY A 198 23.37 -12.84 11.30
C GLY A 198 22.08 -13.35 11.96
N LYS A 199 21.94 -13.20 13.28
CA LYS A 199 20.69 -13.55 13.99
C LYS A 199 19.55 -12.60 13.65
N LEU A 200 19.83 -11.30 13.58
CA LEU A 200 18.83 -10.28 13.20
C LEU A 200 18.34 -10.48 11.76
N ARG A 201 19.24 -10.79 10.83
CA ARG A 201 18.91 -11.12 9.44
C ARG A 201 17.93 -12.30 9.35
N GLU A 202 18.19 -13.36 10.10
CA GLU A 202 17.27 -14.51 10.17
C GLU A 202 15.93 -14.15 10.81
N LEU A 203 15.91 -13.21 11.76
CA LEU A 203 14.67 -12.70 12.35
C LEU A 203 13.85 -11.91 11.33
N VAL A 204 14.49 -11.00 10.58
CA VAL A 204 13.85 -10.22 9.50
C VAL A 204 13.30 -11.15 8.41
N ARG A 205 14.09 -12.14 7.96
CA ARG A 205 13.64 -13.12 6.96
C ARG A 205 12.43 -13.94 7.39
N ARG A 206 12.26 -14.20 8.69
CA ARG A 206 11.06 -14.87 9.22
C ARG A 206 9.81 -14.00 9.17
N ALA A 207 9.97 -12.67 9.10
CA ALA A 207 8.85 -11.76 8.88
C ALA A 207 8.43 -11.71 7.39
N VAL A 208 9.17 -12.33 6.47
CA VAL A 208 8.80 -12.38 5.05
C VAL A 208 7.61 -13.32 4.83
N LEU A 209 6.61 -12.83 4.11
CA LEU A 209 5.37 -13.54 3.80
C LEU A 209 5.62 -14.74 2.88
N GLY A 210 5.58 -15.94 3.45
CA GLY A 210 5.89 -17.21 2.78
C GLY A 210 4.82 -17.76 1.83
N TRP A 211 4.26 -16.94 0.93
CA TRP A 211 3.15 -17.36 0.05
C TRP A 211 3.50 -18.54 -0.87
N ARG A 212 4.76 -18.66 -1.32
CA ARG A 212 5.24 -19.80 -2.12
C ARG A 212 5.21 -21.11 -1.32
N ALA A 213 5.59 -21.06 -0.04
CA ALA A 213 5.54 -22.20 0.86
C ALA A 213 4.08 -22.62 1.13
N ALA A 214 3.20 -21.66 1.39
CA ALA A 214 1.77 -21.89 1.56
C ALA A 214 1.11 -22.50 0.30
N LEU A 215 1.52 -22.05 -0.90
CA LEU A 215 1.08 -22.66 -2.17
C LEU A 215 1.53 -24.12 -2.28
N ALA A 216 2.80 -24.41 -1.97
CA ALA A 216 3.34 -25.77 -2.02
C ALA A 216 2.69 -26.70 -1.00
N ALA A 217 2.32 -26.16 0.18
CA ALA A 217 1.63 -26.89 1.23
C ALA A 217 0.11 -27.03 0.99
N GLY A 218 -0.45 -26.33 0.00
CA GLY A 218 -1.89 -26.32 -0.27
C GLY A 218 -2.72 -25.54 0.77
N THR A 219 -2.09 -24.67 1.58
CA THR A 219 -2.78 -23.87 2.61
C THR A 219 -3.16 -22.48 2.14
N LEU A 220 -2.62 -22.03 1.00
CA LEU A 220 -2.76 -20.65 0.51
C LEU A 220 -4.21 -20.14 0.46
N ALA A 221 -5.18 -20.98 0.06
CA ALA A 221 -6.58 -20.58 0.01
C ALA A 221 -7.17 -20.20 1.38
N GLY A 222 -6.62 -20.70 2.48
CA GLY A 222 -7.01 -20.34 3.84
C GLY A 222 -6.34 -19.07 4.38
N GLU A 223 -5.41 -18.46 3.63
CA GLU A 223 -4.55 -17.37 4.11
C GLU A 223 -4.71 -16.13 3.20
N PRO A 224 -5.68 -15.23 3.48
CA PRO A 224 -6.03 -14.13 2.59
C PRO A 224 -4.88 -13.21 2.21
N ARG A 225 -4.05 -12.83 3.18
CA ARG A 225 -2.90 -11.94 2.93
C ARG A 225 -1.87 -12.58 1.99
N LEU A 226 -1.52 -13.85 2.22
CA LEU A 226 -0.59 -14.59 1.35
C LEU A 226 -1.17 -14.80 -0.04
N ARG A 227 -2.47 -15.10 -0.12
CA ARG A 227 -3.17 -15.30 -1.38
C ARG A 227 -3.20 -14.03 -2.23
N ARG A 228 -3.56 -12.88 -1.65
CA ARG A 228 -3.54 -11.58 -2.35
C ARG A 228 -2.14 -11.24 -2.85
N LEU A 229 -1.12 -11.44 -2.02
CA LEU A 229 0.28 -11.25 -2.42
C LEU A 229 0.66 -12.16 -3.60
N ALA A 230 0.32 -13.45 -3.54
CA ALA A 230 0.61 -14.38 -4.63
C ALA A 230 -0.07 -13.98 -5.95
N LEU A 231 -1.34 -13.55 -5.88
CA LEU A 231 -2.09 -13.07 -7.04
C LEU A 231 -1.49 -11.79 -7.63
N ASP A 232 -1.13 -10.82 -6.79
CA ASP A 232 -0.46 -9.58 -7.19
C ASP A 232 0.87 -9.87 -7.90
N ARG A 233 1.74 -10.71 -7.32
CA ARG A 233 3.03 -11.06 -7.93
C ARG A 233 2.87 -11.80 -9.24
N ALA A 234 1.92 -12.73 -9.34
CA ALA A 234 1.65 -13.46 -10.57
C ALA A 234 1.15 -12.54 -11.69
N ALA A 235 0.22 -11.63 -11.36
CA ALA A 235 -0.32 -10.67 -12.31
C ALA A 235 0.72 -9.62 -12.76
N SER A 236 1.47 -9.05 -11.83
CA SER A 236 2.54 -8.06 -12.11
C SER A 236 3.65 -8.64 -12.98
N ALA A 237 4.00 -9.91 -12.77
CA ALA A 237 4.97 -10.64 -13.60
C ALA A 237 4.39 -11.08 -14.95
N GLY A 238 3.06 -11.15 -15.09
CA GLY A 238 2.40 -11.73 -16.26
C GLY A 238 2.53 -13.26 -16.33
N ASP A 239 2.76 -13.93 -15.20
CA ASP A 239 2.94 -15.38 -15.14
C ASP A 239 1.58 -16.09 -15.16
N LEU A 240 1.07 -16.31 -16.38
CA LEU A 240 -0.18 -17.02 -16.59
C LEU A 240 -0.14 -18.46 -16.02
N GLY A 241 1.02 -19.13 -16.08
CA GLY A 241 1.18 -20.47 -15.52
C GLY A 241 1.01 -20.50 -14.01
N LEU A 242 1.55 -19.48 -13.31
CA LEU A 242 1.34 -19.31 -11.88
C LEU A 242 -0.11 -18.95 -11.56
N LEU A 243 -0.73 -18.03 -12.30
CA LEU A 243 -2.15 -17.69 -12.12
C LEU A 243 -3.04 -18.94 -12.23
N GLU A 244 -2.75 -19.82 -13.18
CA GLU A 244 -3.46 -21.10 -13.35
C GLU A 244 -3.25 -22.06 -12.18
N ARG A 245 -2.03 -22.12 -11.63
CA ARG A 245 -1.73 -22.90 -10.43
C ARG A 245 -2.44 -22.33 -9.20
N LEU A 246 -2.51 -21.02 -9.05
CA LEU A 246 -3.24 -20.35 -7.96
C LEU A 246 -4.73 -20.65 -8.05
N ALA A 247 -5.33 -20.58 -9.24
CA ALA A 247 -6.72 -20.96 -9.45
C ALA A 247 -6.97 -22.44 -9.10
N THR A 248 -6.07 -23.33 -9.49
CA THR A 248 -6.14 -24.77 -9.14
C THR A 248 -6.02 -24.99 -7.63
N ALA A 249 -5.27 -24.15 -6.93
CA ALA A 249 -5.16 -24.15 -5.48
C ALA A 249 -6.38 -23.53 -4.76
N GLY A 250 -7.43 -23.13 -5.50
CA GLY A 250 -8.66 -22.57 -4.95
C GLY A 250 -8.62 -21.06 -4.73
N CYS A 251 -7.64 -20.34 -5.30
CA CYS A 251 -7.63 -18.88 -5.25
C CYS A 251 -8.63 -18.28 -6.24
N ASP A 252 -9.38 -17.27 -5.80
CA ASP A 252 -10.28 -16.51 -6.68
C ASP A 252 -9.47 -15.47 -7.47
N LEU A 253 -9.44 -15.62 -8.80
CA LEU A 253 -8.76 -14.68 -9.69
C LEU A 253 -9.48 -13.33 -9.85
N ALA A 254 -10.67 -13.19 -9.27
CA ALA A 254 -11.41 -11.92 -9.19
C ALA A 254 -11.25 -11.21 -7.83
N GLU A 255 -10.55 -11.81 -6.87
CA GLU A 255 -10.34 -11.20 -5.55
C GLU A 255 -9.53 -9.90 -5.66
N PRO A 256 -9.95 -8.81 -5.01
CA PRO A 256 -9.13 -7.60 -4.93
C PRO A 256 -7.81 -7.86 -4.20
N VAL A 257 -6.71 -7.38 -4.79
CA VAL A 257 -5.36 -7.49 -4.23
C VAL A 257 -4.94 -6.16 -3.58
N ARG A 258 -4.24 -5.29 -4.30
CA ARG A 258 -3.69 -4.02 -3.80
C ARG A 258 -4.55 -2.85 -4.28
N GLY A 259 -4.89 -1.93 -3.36
CA GLY A 259 -5.68 -0.73 -3.70
C GLY A 259 -7.05 -1.02 -4.33
N GLY A 260 -7.63 -2.18 -4.02
CA GLY A 260 -8.90 -2.63 -4.59
C GLY A 260 -8.82 -3.12 -6.05
N LEU A 261 -7.62 -3.19 -6.63
CA LEU A 261 -7.42 -3.71 -7.99
C LEU A 261 -7.54 -5.23 -8.02
N THR A 262 -8.08 -5.77 -9.11
CA THR A 262 -8.09 -7.22 -9.38
C THR A 262 -6.80 -7.65 -10.10
N PRO A 263 -6.49 -8.95 -10.15
CA PRO A 263 -5.34 -9.47 -10.90
C PRO A 263 -5.31 -9.02 -12.38
N ILE A 264 -6.46 -8.87 -13.04
CA ILE A 264 -6.49 -8.39 -14.43
C ILE A 264 -6.12 -6.90 -14.51
N ASP A 265 -6.55 -6.08 -13.54
CA ASP A 265 -6.17 -4.68 -13.46
C ASP A 265 -4.66 -4.53 -13.27
N ILE A 266 -4.06 -5.32 -12.37
CA ILE A 266 -2.61 -5.33 -12.11
C ILE A 266 -1.83 -5.75 -13.36
N ALA A 267 -2.27 -6.79 -14.06
CA ALA A 267 -1.65 -7.22 -15.31
C ALA A 267 -1.68 -6.10 -16.36
N LEU A 268 -2.82 -5.40 -16.50
CA LEU A 268 -2.98 -4.30 -17.44
C LEU A 268 -2.12 -3.07 -17.09
N VAL A 269 -2.03 -2.70 -15.81
CA VAL A 269 -1.16 -1.61 -15.33
C VAL A 269 0.29 -1.87 -15.75
N ASN A 270 0.74 -3.11 -15.62
CA ASN A 270 2.09 -3.54 -15.95
C ASN A 270 2.29 -3.94 -17.42
N GLY A 271 1.29 -3.75 -18.29
CA GLY A 271 1.35 -4.10 -19.72
C GLY A 271 1.50 -5.61 -19.99
N ARG A 272 1.11 -6.47 -19.04
CA ARG A 272 1.14 -7.94 -19.16
C ARG A 272 -0.07 -8.46 -19.92
N LEU A 273 -0.14 -8.14 -21.22
CA LEU A 273 -1.33 -8.34 -22.03
C LEU A 273 -1.75 -9.81 -22.17
N GLU A 274 -0.80 -10.74 -22.32
CA GLU A 274 -1.10 -12.18 -22.39
C GLU A 274 -1.77 -12.72 -21.12
N ALA A 275 -1.28 -12.27 -19.94
CA ALA A 275 -1.89 -12.62 -18.66
C ALA A 275 -3.29 -11.99 -18.53
N ALA A 276 -3.46 -10.73 -18.95
CA ALA A 276 -4.75 -10.07 -18.95
C ALA A 276 -5.76 -10.79 -19.86
N GLU A 277 -5.35 -11.23 -21.05
CA GLU A 277 -6.17 -12.03 -21.96
C GLU A 277 -6.53 -13.40 -21.38
N GLY A 278 -5.59 -14.07 -20.70
CA GLY A 278 -5.84 -15.33 -20.00
C GLY A 278 -6.87 -15.17 -18.88
N LEU A 279 -6.71 -14.15 -18.04
CA LEU A 279 -7.65 -13.80 -16.97
C LEU A 279 -9.02 -13.41 -17.52
N LEU A 280 -9.04 -12.67 -18.62
CA LEU A 280 -10.26 -12.37 -19.36
C LEU A 280 -10.93 -13.68 -19.81
N GLY A 281 -10.19 -14.62 -20.41
CA GLY A 281 -10.69 -15.94 -20.81
C GLY A 281 -11.35 -16.73 -19.68
N ARG A 282 -10.96 -16.50 -18.43
CA ARG A 282 -11.53 -17.11 -17.20
C ARG A 282 -12.82 -16.45 -16.72
N GLY A 283 -13.26 -15.36 -17.35
CA GLY A 283 -14.49 -14.67 -16.97
C GLY A 283 -14.34 -13.76 -15.76
N VAL A 284 -13.11 -13.34 -15.43
CA VAL A 284 -12.86 -12.35 -14.37
C VAL A 284 -13.60 -11.03 -14.71
N PRO A 285 -14.26 -10.38 -13.73
CA PRO A 285 -14.95 -9.10 -13.96
C PRO A 285 -14.00 -8.01 -14.47
N VAL A 286 -14.50 -7.15 -15.36
CA VAL A 286 -13.68 -6.13 -16.06
C VAL A 286 -14.14 -4.69 -15.83
N VAL A 287 -14.86 -4.42 -14.75
CA VAL A 287 -15.60 -3.16 -14.56
C VAL A 287 -14.68 -1.94 -14.68
N ASN A 288 -13.52 -1.95 -14.01
CA ASN A 288 -12.61 -0.81 -13.93
C ASN A 288 -11.30 -0.99 -14.71
N THR A 289 -11.18 -2.03 -15.54
CA THR A 289 -9.92 -2.41 -16.19
C THR A 289 -9.38 -1.34 -17.15
N LEU A 290 -10.26 -0.60 -17.82
CA LEU A 290 -9.86 0.44 -18.76
C LEU A 290 -9.41 1.72 -18.05
N ARG A 291 -9.82 1.92 -16.78
CA ARG A 291 -9.37 3.08 -15.98
C ARG A 291 -7.87 3.03 -15.73
N THR A 292 -7.33 1.84 -15.47
CA THR A 292 -5.93 1.63 -15.10
C THR A 292 -5.08 1.03 -16.21
N GLY A 293 -5.70 0.42 -17.23
CA GLY A 293 -5.00 -0.31 -18.29
C GLY A 293 -4.95 0.36 -19.66
N SER A 294 -5.68 1.46 -19.87
CA SER A 294 -5.89 2.02 -21.21
C SER A 294 -4.61 2.51 -21.89
N HIS A 295 -3.56 2.85 -21.13
CA HIS A 295 -2.24 3.24 -21.65
C HIS A 295 -1.50 2.09 -22.34
N ALA A 296 -1.81 0.83 -22.02
CA ALA A 296 -1.04 -0.33 -22.47
C ALA A 296 -1.83 -1.35 -23.33
N VAL A 297 -3.16 -1.38 -23.26
CA VAL A 297 -3.98 -2.35 -24.02
C VAL A 297 -3.83 -2.20 -25.54
N THR A 298 -3.98 -3.31 -26.27
CA THR A 298 -4.21 -3.26 -27.72
C THR A 298 -5.65 -2.84 -28.04
N ALA A 299 -5.90 -2.37 -29.26
CA ALA A 299 -7.26 -2.10 -29.72
C ALA A 299 -8.16 -3.35 -29.67
N GLU A 300 -7.62 -4.55 -29.90
CA GLU A 300 -8.38 -5.80 -29.82
C GLU A 300 -8.80 -6.13 -28.39
N LEU A 301 -7.87 -6.04 -27.44
CA LEU A 301 -8.16 -6.26 -26.02
C LEU A 301 -9.12 -5.20 -25.51
N ALA A 302 -8.95 -3.93 -25.87
CA ALA A 302 -9.87 -2.85 -25.53
C ALA A 302 -11.30 -3.14 -26.02
N ARG A 303 -11.47 -3.60 -27.27
CA ARG A 303 -12.80 -4.02 -27.79
C ARG A 303 -13.39 -5.17 -26.99
N SER A 304 -12.55 -6.14 -26.61
CA SER A 304 -12.97 -7.30 -25.82
C SER A 304 -13.43 -6.90 -24.42
N LEU A 305 -12.69 -6.01 -23.74
CA LEU A 305 -13.06 -5.45 -22.44
C LEU A 305 -14.37 -4.65 -22.53
N LEU A 306 -14.50 -3.76 -23.51
CA LEU A 306 -15.73 -3.00 -23.76
C LEU A 306 -16.93 -3.91 -24.05
N GLY A 307 -16.73 -4.98 -24.83
CA GLY A 307 -17.76 -5.97 -25.14
C GLY A 307 -18.25 -6.74 -23.91
N ARG A 308 -17.46 -6.78 -22.83
CA ARG A 308 -17.80 -7.39 -21.55
C ARG A 308 -18.20 -6.40 -20.46
N GLY A 309 -18.46 -5.15 -20.85
CA GLY A 309 -19.00 -4.14 -19.96
C GLY A 309 -17.95 -3.38 -19.14
N ALA A 310 -16.68 -3.36 -19.58
CA ALA A 310 -15.70 -2.45 -18.99
C ALA A 310 -16.17 -1.00 -19.15
N LEU A 311 -16.14 -0.25 -18.05
CA LEU A 311 -16.57 1.14 -18.00
C LEU A 311 -15.51 2.04 -18.63
N VAL A 312 -15.97 3.13 -19.25
CA VAL A 312 -15.12 4.18 -19.78
C VAL A 312 -15.35 5.44 -18.97
N THR A 313 -14.33 5.85 -18.24
CA THR A 313 -14.31 7.08 -17.43
C THR A 313 -13.37 8.12 -18.05
N ALA A 314 -13.40 9.35 -17.54
CA ALA A 314 -12.44 10.40 -17.88
C ALA A 314 -10.98 9.92 -17.67
N ASP A 315 -10.71 9.20 -16.58
CA ASP A 315 -9.41 8.58 -16.30
C ASP A 315 -9.01 7.56 -17.38
N ALA A 316 -9.94 6.70 -17.81
CA ALA A 316 -9.68 5.73 -18.87
C ALA A 316 -9.30 6.43 -20.19
N VAL A 317 -9.96 7.56 -20.51
CA VAL A 317 -9.58 8.40 -21.66
C VAL A 317 -8.21 9.04 -21.42
N GLY A 318 -7.94 9.53 -20.21
CA GLY A 318 -6.66 10.08 -19.79
C GLY A 318 -5.49 9.11 -20.03
N GLY A 319 -5.61 7.85 -19.61
CA GLY A 319 -4.61 6.82 -19.88
C GLY A 319 -4.46 6.49 -21.36
N ALA A 320 -5.55 6.49 -22.12
CA ALA A 320 -5.52 6.20 -23.56
C ALA A 320 -4.81 7.28 -24.39
N ILE A 321 -4.72 8.52 -23.87
CA ILE A 321 -3.90 9.57 -24.47
C ILE A 321 -2.44 9.13 -24.54
N ASP A 322 -1.96 8.36 -23.56
CA ASP A 322 -0.58 7.87 -23.51
C ASP A 322 -0.38 6.53 -24.23
N ASN A 323 -1.45 5.93 -24.76
CA ASN A 323 -1.37 4.73 -25.58
C ASN A 323 -0.85 5.07 -26.99
N ASP A 324 0.10 4.28 -27.51
CA ASP A 324 0.67 4.48 -28.85
C ASP A 324 -0.31 4.19 -29.99
N ASP A 325 -1.33 3.35 -29.77
CA ASP A 325 -2.34 3.01 -30.77
C ASP A 325 -3.51 4.03 -30.73
N PRO A 326 -3.63 4.92 -31.73
CA PRO A 326 -4.70 5.91 -31.75
C PRO A 326 -6.10 5.29 -31.82
N GLU A 327 -6.21 4.02 -32.25
CA GLU A 327 -7.48 3.30 -32.26
C GLU A 327 -8.02 3.05 -30.85
N VAL A 328 -7.15 2.83 -29.85
CA VAL A 328 -7.58 2.66 -28.45
C VAL A 328 -8.25 3.92 -27.94
N LEU A 329 -7.62 5.08 -28.16
CA LEU A 329 -8.19 6.38 -27.80
C LEU A 329 -9.52 6.61 -28.52
N ARG A 330 -9.61 6.27 -29.81
CA ARG A 330 -10.85 6.40 -30.59
C ARG A 330 -11.97 5.54 -30.00
N LEU A 331 -11.70 4.28 -29.69
CA LEU A 331 -12.67 3.35 -29.10
C LEU A 331 -13.23 3.89 -27.78
N LEU A 332 -12.35 4.34 -26.88
CA LEU A 332 -12.73 4.89 -25.58
C LEU A 332 -13.49 6.22 -25.73
N ALA A 333 -12.99 7.15 -26.54
CA ALA A 333 -13.64 8.43 -26.82
C ALA A 333 -15.10 8.28 -27.25
N THR A 334 -15.39 7.32 -28.13
CA THR A 334 -16.76 7.10 -28.63
C THR A 334 -17.73 6.56 -27.58
N ARG A 335 -17.22 6.08 -26.44
CA ARG A 335 -17.99 5.41 -25.38
C ARG A 335 -18.06 6.19 -24.08
N LEU A 336 -17.51 7.41 -24.01
CA LEU A 336 -17.58 8.26 -22.82
C LEU A 336 -19.05 8.60 -22.47
N PRO A 337 -19.62 8.00 -21.41
CA PRO A 337 -21.06 7.74 -21.38
C PRO A 337 -21.93 8.79 -20.67
N SER A 338 -21.38 9.90 -20.14
CA SER A 338 -22.22 10.91 -19.46
C SER A 338 -21.72 12.36 -19.63
N PRO A 339 -22.61 13.37 -19.48
CA PRO A 339 -22.22 14.77 -19.37
C PRO A 339 -21.27 15.05 -18.18
N GLY A 340 -21.41 14.32 -17.08
CA GLY A 340 -20.53 14.43 -15.91
C GLY A 340 -19.09 13.99 -16.22
N GLU A 341 -18.93 12.82 -16.85
CA GLU A 341 -17.63 12.31 -17.31
C GLU A 341 -16.98 13.23 -18.35
N ARG A 342 -17.79 13.90 -19.19
CA ARG A 342 -17.28 14.92 -20.12
C ARG A 342 -16.81 16.18 -19.40
N ALA A 343 -17.52 16.60 -18.35
CA ALA A 343 -17.11 17.73 -17.52
C ALA A 343 -15.79 17.44 -16.80
N GLU A 344 -15.62 16.23 -16.26
CA GLU A 344 -14.35 15.78 -15.65
C GLU A 344 -13.22 15.71 -16.69
N ALA A 345 -13.50 15.19 -17.88
CA ALA A 345 -12.53 15.13 -18.98
C ALA A 345 -12.12 16.51 -19.53
N GLN A 346 -12.78 17.60 -19.15
CA GLN A 346 -12.44 18.96 -19.58
C GLN A 346 -11.01 19.36 -19.22
N VAL A 347 -10.48 18.84 -18.10
CA VAL A 347 -9.09 19.04 -17.68
C VAL A 347 -8.07 18.49 -18.69
N LEU A 348 -8.47 17.53 -19.52
CA LEU A 348 -7.61 16.89 -20.53
C LEU A 348 -7.47 17.73 -21.81
N VAL A 349 -8.40 18.66 -22.09
CA VAL A 349 -8.47 19.40 -23.36
C VAL A 349 -7.17 20.15 -23.71
N PRO A 350 -6.51 20.88 -22.79
CA PRO A 350 -5.24 21.53 -23.09
C PRO A 350 -4.15 20.53 -23.52
N ARG A 351 -4.05 19.40 -22.81
CA ARG A 351 -3.09 18.32 -23.12
C ARG A 351 -3.40 17.68 -24.47
N LEU A 352 -4.66 17.39 -24.76
CA LEU A 352 -5.10 16.86 -26.06
C LEU A 352 -4.70 17.78 -27.22
N ARG A 353 -4.97 19.09 -27.11
CA ARG A 353 -4.60 20.07 -28.14
C ARG A 353 -3.09 20.18 -28.34
N MET A 354 -2.34 20.20 -27.25
CA MET A 354 -0.87 20.21 -27.30
C MET A 354 -0.33 18.97 -28.02
N LEU A 355 -0.77 17.77 -27.63
CA LEU A 355 -0.34 16.52 -28.24
C LEU A 355 -0.78 16.40 -29.70
N ALA A 356 -1.98 16.89 -30.07
CA ALA A 356 -2.43 16.94 -31.45
C ALA A 356 -1.52 17.83 -32.32
N ALA A 357 -1.07 18.97 -31.80
CA ALA A 357 -0.13 19.86 -32.49
C ALA A 357 1.25 19.20 -32.65
N GLN A 358 1.76 18.55 -31.60
CA GLN A 358 3.03 17.81 -31.66
C GLN A 358 2.97 16.65 -32.66
N ALA A 359 1.89 15.87 -32.65
CA ALA A 359 1.69 14.77 -33.59
C ALA A 359 1.57 15.26 -35.05
N THR A 360 0.90 16.41 -35.28
CA THR A 360 0.85 17.06 -36.60
C THR A 360 2.25 17.44 -37.08
N HIS A 361 3.04 18.10 -36.23
CA HIS A 361 4.40 18.48 -36.59
C HIS A 361 5.31 17.28 -36.85
N ALA A 362 5.18 16.22 -36.04
CA ALA A 362 5.93 14.98 -36.24
C ALA A 362 5.53 14.27 -37.56
N ALA A 363 4.24 14.24 -37.87
CA ALA A 363 3.70 13.71 -39.12
C ALA A 363 4.21 14.47 -40.35
N ASP A 364 4.23 15.80 -40.31
CA ASP A 364 4.68 16.62 -41.44
C ASP A 364 6.16 16.39 -41.76
N ARG A 365 6.99 16.14 -40.73
CA ARG A 365 8.41 15.82 -40.90
C ARG A 365 8.69 14.40 -41.36
N SER A 366 7.93 13.43 -40.87
CA SER A 366 8.18 12.00 -41.10
C SER A 366 7.38 11.40 -42.25
N GLY A 367 6.26 12.03 -42.63
CA GLY A 367 5.27 11.43 -43.51
C GLY A 367 4.48 10.28 -42.87
N ASP A 368 4.61 10.03 -41.56
CA ASP A 368 3.95 8.91 -40.90
C ASP A 368 2.41 9.08 -40.89
N ARG A 369 1.71 8.09 -41.43
CA ARG A 369 0.25 8.06 -41.49
C ARG A 369 -0.36 7.84 -40.09
N ARG A 370 0.31 7.08 -39.21
CA ARG A 370 -0.15 6.82 -37.85
C ARG A 370 -0.13 8.08 -36.99
N MET A 371 0.93 8.88 -37.12
CA MET A 371 1.02 10.18 -36.43
C MET A 371 -0.04 11.17 -36.92
N ARG A 372 -0.36 11.17 -38.22
CA ARG A 372 -1.48 11.95 -38.76
C ARG A 372 -2.81 11.50 -38.18
N ASP A 373 -3.05 10.20 -38.12
CA ASP A 373 -4.28 9.65 -37.55
C ASP A 373 -4.42 10.02 -36.07
N ARG A 374 -3.34 9.86 -35.29
CA ARG A 374 -3.27 10.27 -33.89
C ARG A 374 -3.59 11.75 -33.70
N ALA A 375 -3.01 12.63 -34.52
CA ALA A 375 -3.28 14.06 -34.47
C ALA A 375 -4.76 14.40 -34.72
N THR A 376 -5.41 13.68 -35.64
CA THR A 376 -6.83 13.81 -35.94
C THR A 376 -7.68 13.38 -34.74
N VAL A 377 -7.46 12.17 -34.20
CA VAL A 377 -8.24 11.63 -33.06
C VAL A 377 -8.15 12.54 -31.84
N LEU A 378 -6.95 13.01 -31.50
CA LEU A 378 -6.74 13.92 -30.36
C LEU A 378 -7.51 15.23 -30.51
N ARG A 379 -7.58 15.78 -31.73
CA ARG A 379 -8.29 17.04 -32.02
C ARG A 379 -9.79 16.84 -31.96
N GLU A 380 -10.30 15.80 -32.61
CA GLU A 380 -11.73 15.45 -32.60
C GLU A 380 -12.24 15.22 -31.18
N LEU A 381 -11.46 14.53 -30.35
CA LEU A 381 -11.79 14.34 -28.93
C LEU A 381 -11.81 15.66 -28.14
N ALA A 382 -10.81 16.51 -28.33
CA ALA A 382 -10.77 17.83 -27.67
C ALA A 382 -11.99 18.69 -28.03
N ASP A 383 -12.40 18.66 -29.31
CA ASP A 383 -13.56 19.39 -29.80
C ASP A 383 -14.86 18.79 -29.27
N MET A 384 -14.97 17.46 -29.22
CA MET A 384 -16.12 16.75 -28.65
C MET A 384 -16.34 17.09 -27.17
N ILE A 385 -15.28 17.04 -26.35
CA ILE A 385 -15.35 17.36 -24.91
C ILE A 385 -15.77 18.82 -24.72
N THR A 386 -15.14 19.75 -25.48
CA THR A 386 -15.45 21.18 -25.41
C THR A 386 -16.90 21.49 -25.79
N ALA A 387 -17.43 20.83 -26.82
CA ALA A 387 -18.81 21.02 -27.27
C ALA A 387 -19.85 20.50 -26.27
N GLY A 388 -19.53 19.46 -25.50
CA GLY A 388 -20.41 18.86 -24.50
C GLY A 388 -20.61 19.66 -23.22
N ALA A 389 -19.79 20.68 -22.96
CA ALA A 389 -19.88 21.54 -21.77
C ALA A 389 -20.88 22.71 -21.91
N GLY A 390 -21.43 22.92 -23.13
CA GLY A 390 -22.33 24.03 -23.46
C GLY A 390 -23.82 23.67 -23.56
N SER A 391 -24.19 22.42 -23.26
CA SER A 391 -25.56 21.89 -23.27
C SER A 391 -25.94 21.36 -21.89
#